data_AF-K3WK04-F1
#
_entry.id   AF-K3WK04-F1
#
_cell.length_a   1.000
_cell.length_b   1.000
_cell.length_c   1.000
_cell.angle_alpha   90.00
_cell.angle_beta   90.00
_cell.angle_gamma   90.00
#
_symmetry.space_group_name_H-M   'P 1'
#
loop_
_entity.id
_entity.type
_entity.pdbx_description
1 polymer ?
#
loop_
_entity_poly.entity_id
_entity_poly.type
_entity_poly.pdbx_seq_one_letter_code
_entity_poly.pdbx_strand_id
1 'polypeptide(L)' 'MVQGEFFMGDNATLADMHLFDIVENESKVSFPEFDFSKYPKLESVIEAVKTNANVTGYLTKA' A
#
# COMPACT_ATOMS: atom_id res chain seq x y z
N MET A 1 6.11 11.36 5.52
CA MET A 1 7.36 10.59 5.33
C MET A 1 7.18 9.25 6.03
N VAL A 2 7.55 8.14 5.39
CA VAL A 2 7.56 6.82 6.03
C VAL A 2 8.63 6.83 7.14
N GLN A 3 8.24 6.56 8.38
CA GLN A 3 9.12 6.66 9.55
C GLN A 3 9.64 5.28 10.04
N GLY A 4 9.12 4.18 9.49
CA GLY A 4 9.52 2.79 9.81
C GLY A 4 9.11 1.84 8.69
N GLU A 5 8.55 0.67 9.05
CA GLU A 5 7.90 -0.24 8.08
C GLU A 5 6.64 0.39 7.47
N PHE A 6 5.93 1.21 8.26
CA PHE A 6 4.72 1.94 7.90
C PHE A 6 4.88 3.45 8.11
N PHE A 7 3.86 4.23 7.76
CA PHE A 7 3.86 5.68 7.95
C PHE A 7 4.02 6.11 9.42
N MET A 8 3.43 5.37 10.36
CA MET A 8 3.42 5.69 11.79
C MET A 8 4.32 4.79 12.64
N GLY A 9 5.31 4.13 12.03
CA GLY A 9 6.25 3.22 12.72
C GLY A 9 6.02 1.77 12.32
N ASP A 10 5.93 0.88 13.31
CA ASP A 10 5.99 -0.58 13.08
C ASP A 10 4.62 -1.25 12.90
N ASN A 11 3.52 -0.50 13.08
CA ASN A 11 2.17 -1.03 12.92
C ASN A 11 1.47 -0.41 11.72
N ALA A 12 0.81 -1.26 10.92
CA ALA A 12 -0.04 -0.81 9.84
C ALA A 12 -1.21 0.02 10.38
N THR A 13 -1.46 1.16 9.75
CA THR A 13 -2.55 2.08 10.08
C THR A 13 -3.48 2.28 8.89
N LEU A 14 -4.54 3.05 9.09
CA LEU A 14 -5.44 3.44 8.01
C LEU A 14 -4.70 4.18 6.88
N ALA A 15 -3.63 4.91 7.18
CA ALA A 15 -2.85 5.63 6.16
C ALA A 15 -2.19 4.67 5.16
N ASP A 16 -1.65 3.56 5.66
CA ASP A 16 -1.00 2.53 4.86
C ASP A 16 -2.02 1.77 4.00
N MET A 17 -3.19 1.46 4.59
CA MET A 17 -4.32 0.86 3.88
C MET A 17 -4.88 1.76 2.78
N HIS A 18 -4.99 3.07 3.04
CA HIS A 18 -5.50 4.01 2.04
C HIS A 18 -4.50 4.20 0.89
N LEU A 19 -3.20 4.22 1.18
CA LEU A 19 -2.18 4.18 0.12
C LEU A 19 -2.32 2.92 -0.74
N PHE A 20 -2.43 1.75 -0.12
CA PHE A 20 -2.64 0.49 -0.83
C PHE A 20 -3.87 0.53 -1.75
N ASP A 21 -5.00 1.04 -1.25
CA ASP A 21 -6.23 1.17 -2.02
C ASP A 21 -6.08 2.12 -3.22
N ILE A 22 -5.47 3.29 -3.01
CA ILE A 22 -5.17 4.24 -4.10
C ILE A 22 -4.32 3.56 -5.17
N VAL A 23 -3.27 2.81 -4.79
CA VAL A 23 -2.36 2.20 -5.79
C VAL A 23 -3.03 1.08 -6.57
N GLU A 24 -3.79 0.22 -5.89
CA GLU A 24 -4.37 -0.96 -6.54
C GLU A 24 -5.62 -0.62 -7.35
N ASN A 25 -6.43 0.33 -6.88
CA ASN A 25 -7.76 0.59 -7.45
C ASN A 25 -7.87 1.92 -8.20
N GLU A 26 -7.28 3.00 -7.69
CA GLU A 26 -7.48 4.34 -8.27
C GLU A 26 -6.39 4.73 -9.27
N SER A 27 -5.11 4.59 -8.91
CA SER A 27 -4.00 5.14 -9.68
C SER A 27 -3.85 4.46 -11.04
N LYS A 28 -4.09 3.15 -11.11
CA LYS A 28 -4.03 2.39 -12.37
C LYS A 28 -5.08 2.85 -13.39
N VAL A 29 -6.22 3.37 -12.92
CA VAL A 29 -7.34 3.78 -13.77
C VAL A 29 -7.29 5.28 -14.07
N SER A 30 -7.03 6.11 -13.06
CA SER A 30 -7.07 7.57 -13.17
C SER A 30 -5.74 8.19 -13.59
N PHE A 31 -4.62 7.53 -13.33
CA PHE A 31 -3.27 8.05 -13.59
C PHE A 31 -2.36 6.97 -14.20
N PRO A 32 -2.65 6.48 -15.41
CA PRO A 32 -1.92 5.37 -16.02
C PRO A 32 -0.42 5.65 -16.27
N GLU A 33 -0.03 6.93 -16.32
CA GLU A 33 1.38 7.35 -16.45
C GLU A 33 2.11 7.47 -15.11
N PHE A 34 1.40 7.34 -13.98
CA PHE A 34 2.00 7.42 -12.67
C PHE A 34 2.77 6.14 -12.35
N ASP A 35 4.09 6.29 -12.25
CA ASP A 35 5.01 5.19 -12.01
C ASP A 35 5.40 5.13 -10.52
N PHE A 36 4.80 4.17 -9.81
CA PHE A 36 5.08 3.93 -8.39
C PHE A 36 6.50 3.40 -8.12
N SER A 37 7.17 2.82 -9.13
CA SER A 37 8.55 2.31 -8.99
C SER A 37 9.59 3.40 -8.70
N LYS A 38 9.23 4.67 -8.96
CA LYS A 38 10.05 5.84 -8.61
C LYS A 38 10.01 6.16 -7.12
N TYR A 39 9.12 5.51 -6.35
CA TYR A 39 8.90 5.79 -4.93
C TYR A 39 9.07 4.51 -4.10
N PRO A 40 10.30 3.97 -3.98
CA PRO A 40 10.56 2.67 -3.36
C PRO A 40 10.07 2.59 -1.90
N LYS A 41 10.07 3.71 -1.16
CA LYS A 41 9.53 3.75 0.20
C LYS A 41 8.01 3.53 0.25
N LEU A 42 7.27 4.03 -0.75
CA LEU A 42 5.83 3.81 -0.83
C LEU A 42 5.53 2.39 -1.30
N GLU A 43 6.33 1.86 -2.23
CA GLU A 43 6.25 0.44 -2.62
C GLU A 43 6.46 -0.49 -1.43
N SER A 44 7.47 -0.24 -0.60
CA SER A 44 7.70 -1.06 0.60
C SER A 44 6.51 -1.04 1.56
N VAL A 45 5.82 0.10 1.73
CA VAL A 45 4.59 0.16 2.56
C VAL A 45 3.47 -0.68 1.95
N ILE A 46 3.29 -0.60 0.62
CA ILE A 46 2.27 -1.38 -0.10
C ILE A 46 2.55 -2.88 0.02
N GLU A 47 3.81 -3.30 -0.12
CA GLU A 47 4.24 -4.68 0.07
C GLU A 47 4.03 -5.14 1.51
N ALA A 48 4.40 -4.33 2.50
CA ALA A 48 4.17 -4.65 3.92
C ALA A 48 2.67 -4.83 4.21
N VAL A 49 1.81 -3.94 3.69
CA VAL A 49 0.34 -4.07 3.82
C VAL A 49 -0.18 -5.37 3.19
N LYS A 50 0.34 -5.77 2.02
CA LYS A 50 -0.03 -7.03 1.35
C LYS A 50 0.33 -8.28 2.15
N THR A 51 1.33 -8.21 3.03
CA THR A 51 1.68 -9.36 3.90
C THR A 51 0.75 -9.51 5.11
N ASN A 52 -0.08 -8.50 5.41
CA ASN A 52 -0.99 -8.56 6.55
C ASN A 52 -2.02 -9.67 6.36
N ALA A 53 -2.11 -10.59 7.33
CA ALA A 53 -2.97 -11.77 7.24
C ALA A 53 -4.46 -11.45 6.99
N ASN A 54 -4.96 -10.34 7.55
CA ASN A 54 -6.35 -9.92 7.33
C ASN A 54 -6.57 -9.42 5.91
N VAL A 55 -5.61 -8.65 5.37
CA VAL A 55 -5.63 -8.15 3.99
C VAL A 55 -5.54 -9.32 3.01
N THR A 56 -4.56 -10.21 3.18
CA THR A 56 -4.42 -11.43 2.37
C THR A 56 -5.67 -12.30 2.43
N GLY A 57 -6.24 -12.48 3.62
CA GLY A 57 -7.46 -13.25 3.82
C GLY A 57 -8.70 -12.60 3.19
N TYR A 58 -8.71 -11.29 2.99
CA TYR A 58 -9.75 -10.59 2.25
C TYR A 58 -9.55 -10.72 0.74
N LEU A 59 -8.34 -10.47 0.25
CA LEU A 59 -8.01 -10.53 -1.19
C LEU A 59 -8.19 -11.93 -1.80
N THR A 60 -8.02 -12.98 -1.01
CA THR A 60 -8.25 -14.37 -1.48
C THR A 60 -9.72 -14.78 -1.56
N LYS A 61 -10.64 -13.97 -1.01
CA LYS A 61 -12.09 -14.18 -1.08
C LYS A 61 -12.76 -13.37 -2.19
N ALA A 62 -12.08 -12.36 -2.70
CA ALA A 62 -12.52 -11.52 -3.82
C ALA A 62 -12.27 -12.24 -5.15
#